data_AF-A0ABD7TTE0-F1
#
_entry.id   AF-A0ABD7TTE0-F1
#
_cell.length_a   1.000
_cell.length_b   1.000
_cell.length_c   1.000
_cell.angle_alpha   90.00
_cell.angle_beta   90.00
_cell.angle_gamma   90.00
#
_symmetry.space_group_name_H-M   'P 1'
#
loop_
_entity.id
_entity.type
_entity.pdbx_description
1 polymer ?
#
loop_
_entity_poly.entity_id
_entity_poly.type
_entity_poly.pdbx_seq_one_letter_code
_entity_poly.pdbx_strand_id
1 'polypeptide(L)'
;MKNTNDSRLRRIADIVGMLSSLLLLLLIIINFYVHVTPERWEIGFRFSSVSSVFAIILVVTIIVCTSISFITKSKRDPLQRK
;
A
#
# COMPACT_ATOMS: atom_id res chain seq x y z
N MET A 1 6.40 -14.26 -28.32
CA MET A 1 6.64 -12.81 -28.16
C MET A 1 6.26 -12.41 -26.74
N LYS A 2 7.24 -12.15 -25.85
CA LYS A 2 6.98 -11.76 -24.46
C LYS A 2 6.31 -10.38 -24.47
N ASN A 3 5.06 -10.30 -24.03
CA ASN A 3 4.28 -9.07 -24.07
C ASN A 3 4.97 -7.99 -23.21
N THR A 4 5.67 -7.07 -23.86
CA THR A 4 6.43 -5.98 -23.24
C THR A 4 5.51 -5.06 -22.43
N ASN A 5 4.23 -4.94 -22.80
CA ASN A 5 3.24 -4.12 -22.10
C ASN A 5 2.93 -4.65 -20.70
N ASP A 6 2.82 -5.98 -20.55
CA ASP A 6 2.57 -6.64 -19.25
C ASP A 6 3.75 -6.40 -18.27
N SER A 7 4.97 -6.37 -18.80
CA SER A 7 6.16 -6.07 -17.98
C SER A 7 6.24 -4.61 -17.51
N ARG A 8 5.74 -3.65 -18.31
CA ARG A 8 5.70 -2.23 -17.95
C ARG A 8 4.57 -1.95 -16.96
N LEU A 9 3.38 -2.49 -17.19
CA LEU A 9 2.24 -2.37 -16.29
C LEU A 9 2.57 -2.90 -14.89
N ARG A 10 3.25 -4.05 -14.81
CA ARG A 10 3.71 -4.58 -13.52
C ARG A 10 4.68 -3.65 -12.80
N ARG A 11 5.69 -3.11 -13.49
CA ARG A 11 6.62 -2.14 -12.89
C ARG A 11 5.90 -0.90 -12.37
N ILE A 12 4.94 -0.39 -13.11
CA ILE A 12 4.14 0.76 -12.70
C ILE A 12 3.30 0.40 -11.46
N ALA A 13 2.62 -0.74 -11.47
CA ALA A 13 1.81 -1.20 -10.33
C ALA A 13 2.66 -1.42 -9.07
N ASP A 14 3.86 -2.00 -9.21
CA ASP A 14 4.79 -2.19 -8.09
C ASP A 14 5.28 -0.84 -7.54
N ILE A 15 5.65 0.13 -8.41
CA ILE A 15 6.06 1.48 -7.99
C ILE A 15 4.92 2.22 -7.29
N VAL A 16 3.71 2.18 -7.86
CA VAL A 16 2.53 2.82 -7.27
C VAL A 16 2.20 2.18 -5.93
N GLY A 17 2.23 0.85 -5.82
CA GLY A 17 2.00 0.15 -4.56
C GLY A 17 3.04 0.51 -3.48
N MET A 18 4.31 0.62 -3.85
CA MET A 18 5.39 1.07 -2.95
C MET A 18 5.16 2.51 -2.48
N LEU A 19 4.85 3.43 -3.39
CA LEU A 19 4.56 4.83 -3.06
C LEU A 19 3.32 4.96 -2.16
N SER A 20 2.23 4.24 -2.47
CA SER A 20 1.03 4.24 -1.66
C SER A 20 1.29 3.70 -0.26
N SER A 21 2.10 2.65 -0.13
CA SER A 21 2.51 2.10 1.17
C SER A 21 3.34 3.09 1.98
N LEU A 22 4.27 3.78 1.32
CA LEU A 22 5.09 4.83 1.95
C LEU A 22 4.24 6.02 2.42
N LEU A 23 3.31 6.47 1.58
CA LEU A 23 2.38 7.54 1.92
C LEU A 23 1.47 7.16 3.09
N LEU A 24 0.97 5.92 3.11
CA LEU A 24 0.15 5.42 4.21
C LEU A 24 0.94 5.38 5.51
N LEU A 25 2.19 4.91 5.47
CA LEU A 25 3.08 4.91 6.63
C LEU A 25 3.33 6.33 7.15
N LEU A 26 3.61 7.27 6.25
CA LEU A 26 3.83 8.67 6.59
C LEU A 26 2.57 9.28 7.24
N LEU A 27 1.40 8.97 6.68
CA LEU A 27 0.11 9.42 7.20
C LEU A 27 -0.13 8.88 8.62
N ILE A 28 0.18 7.60 8.85
CA ILE A 28 0.10 6.98 10.19
C ILE A 28 1.05 7.67 11.17
N ILE A 29 2.30 7.92 10.78
CA ILE A 29 3.30 8.59 11.64
C ILE A 29 2.86 10.01 12.01
N ILE A 30 2.37 10.79 11.04
CA ILE A 30 1.97 12.19 11.28
C ILE A 30 0.70 12.27 12.14
N ASN A 31 -0.22 11.30 12.02
CA ASN A 31 -1.45 11.27 12.80
C ASN A 31 -1.28 10.50 14.13
N PHE A 32 -0.12 9.90 14.38
CA PHE A 32 0.21 9.24 15.63
C PHE A 32 0.42 10.28 16.72
N TYR A 33 -0.20 10.08 17.86
CA TYR A 33 0.04 10.90 19.04
C TYR A 33 0.32 10.02 20.25
N VAL A 34 1.21 10.53 21.10
CA VAL A 34 1.48 9.98 22.42
C VAL A 34 1.17 11.08 23.41
N HIS A 35 0.17 10.85 24.26
CA HIS A 35 -0.18 11.76 25.33
C HIS A 35 0.29 11.13 26.65
N VAL A 36 1.30 11.75 27.26
CA VAL A 36 1.85 11.32 28.54
C VAL A 36 1.40 12.31 29.60
N THR A 37 0.51 11.87 30.48
CA THR A 37 0.17 12.59 31.71
C THR A 37 0.64 11.79 32.92
N PRO A 38 0.88 12.42 34.09
CA PRO A 38 1.37 11.73 35.27
C PRO A 38 0.48 10.57 35.73
N GLU A 39 -0.81 10.62 35.39
CA GLU A 39 -1.80 9.63 35.81
C GLU A 39 -2.16 8.63 34.70
N ARG A 40 -1.89 8.95 33.43
CA ARG A 40 -2.29 8.13 32.27
C ARG A 40 -1.32 8.25 31.11
N TRP A 41 -1.04 7.09 30.51
CA TRP A 41 -0.34 7.00 29.23
C TRP A 41 -1.33 6.61 28.14
N GLU A 42 -1.55 7.50 27.17
CA GLU A 42 -2.45 7.28 26.06
C GLU A 42 -1.67 7.32 24.75
N ILE A 43 -1.85 6.30 23.93
CA ILE A 43 -1.32 6.23 22.58
C ILE A 43 -2.49 6.06 21.64
N GLY A 44 -2.52 6.85 20.57
CA GLY A 44 -3.59 6.75 19.60
C GLY A 44 -3.24 7.36 18.25
N PHE A 45 -4.24 7.34 17.39
CA PHE A 45 -4.19 8.01 16.09
C PHE A 45 -5.31 9.03 16.02
N ARG A 46 -4.98 10.26 15.67
CA ARG A 46 -5.96 11.32 15.52
C ARG A 46 -6.13 11.63 14.04
N PHE A 47 -7.02 10.89 13.39
CA PHE A 47 -7.37 11.14 12.00
C PHE A 47 -8.50 12.17 11.90
N SER A 48 -8.33 13.16 11.02
CA SER A 48 -9.43 13.98 10.52
C SER A 48 -10.28 13.17 9.53
N SER A 49 -11.52 13.61 9.25
CA SER A 49 -12.37 12.99 8.22
C SER A 49 -11.66 12.91 6.87
N VAL A 50 -10.90 13.95 6.50
CA VAL A 50 -10.13 13.98 5.25
C VAL A 50 -8.97 12.98 5.30
N SER A 51 -8.18 12.98 6.37
CA SER A 51 -7.06 12.04 6.54
C SER A 51 -7.53 10.58 6.52
N SER A 52 -8.71 10.30 7.08
CA SER A 52 -9.33 8.97 7.08
C SER A 52 -9.71 8.52 5.68
N VAL A 53 -10.30 9.41 4.87
CA VAL A 53 -10.63 9.11 3.47
C VAL A 53 -9.36 8.83 2.66
N PHE A 54 -8.31 9.63 2.83
CA PHE A 54 -7.02 9.38 2.19
C PHE A 54 -6.41 8.04 2.60
N ALA A 55 -6.45 7.68 3.89
CA ALA A 55 -5.98 6.39 4.37
C ALA A 55 -6.70 5.22 3.69
N ILE A 56 -8.03 5.30 3.58
CA ILE A 56 -8.85 4.26 2.92
C ILE A 56 -8.47 4.14 1.44
N ILE A 57 -8.36 5.26 0.72
CA ILE A 57 -7.97 5.26 -0.70
C ILE A 57 -6.59 4.62 -0.89
N LEU A 58 -5.63 4.94 -0.01
CA LEU A 58 -4.29 4.35 -0.05
C LEU A 58 -4.33 2.84 0.19
N VAL A 59 -5.09 2.37 1.19
CA VAL A 59 -5.27 0.94 1.47
C VAL A 59 -5.88 0.21 0.27
N VAL A 60 -6.95 0.75 -0.32
CA VAL A 60 -7.59 0.16 -1.50
C VAL A 60 -6.60 0.10 -2.68
N THR A 61 -5.83 1.17 -2.89
CA THR A 61 -4.82 1.22 -3.95
C THR A 61 -3.76 0.14 -3.75
N ILE A 62 -3.27 -0.04 -2.52
CA ILE A 62 -2.29 -1.09 -2.18
C ILE A 62 -2.86 -2.48 -2.49
N ILE A 63 -4.09 -2.77 -2.06
CA ILE A 63 -4.74 -4.07 -2.31
C ILE A 63 -4.84 -4.35 -3.82
N VAL A 64 -5.24 -3.36 -4.61
CA VAL A 64 -5.33 -3.48 -6.07
C VAL A 64 -3.95 -3.72 -6.69
N CYS A 65 -2.94 -2.93 -6.31
CA CYS A 65 -1.56 -3.10 -6.80
C CYS A 65 -0.98 -4.49 -6.46
N THR A 66 -1.18 -4.96 -5.23
CA THR A 66 -0.74 -6.30 -4.80
C THR A 66 -1.45 -7.40 -5.57
N SER A 67 -2.76 -7.25 -5.80
CA SER A 67 -3.55 -8.22 -6.57
C SER A 67 -3.07 -8.32 -8.02
N ILE A 68 -2.82 -7.18 -8.68
CA ILE A 68 -2.26 -7.15 -10.04
C ILE A 68 -0.89 -7.82 -10.08
N SER A 69 0.01 -7.48 -9.15
CA SER A 69 1.35 -8.07 -9.11
C SER A 69 1.32 -9.58 -8.84
N PHE A 70 0.39 -10.06 -8.01
CA PHE A 70 0.16 -11.48 -7.73
C PHE A 70 -0.35 -12.23 -8.97
N ILE A 71 -1.38 -11.71 -9.64
CA ILE A 71 -1.96 -12.32 -10.85
C ILE A 71 -0.90 -12.38 -11.98
N THR A 72 -0.14 -11.30 -12.19
CA THR A 72 0.92 -11.29 -13.22
C THR A 72 2.06 -12.24 -12.87
N LYS A 73 2.38 -12.43 -11.58
CA LYS A 73 3.37 -13.44 -11.15
C LYS A 73 2.85 -14.85 -11.40
N SER A 74 1.59 -15.12 -11.03
CA SER A 74 0.93 -16.42 -11.24
C SER A 74 0.83 -16.83 -12.71
N LYS A 75 0.70 -15.88 -13.65
CA LYS A 75 0.67 -16.17 -15.10
C LYS A 75 2.04 -16.53 -15.69
N ARG A 76 3.16 -16.25 -15.01
CA ARG A 76 4.51 -16.62 -15.47
C ARG A 76 5.00 -17.98 -14.97
N ASP A 77 4.38 -18.51 -13.92
CA ASP A 77 4.71 -19.81 -13.34
C ASP A 77 4.22 -21.08 -14.09
N PRO A 78 3.20 -21.08 -14.98
CA PRO A 78 2.79 -22.31 -15.65
C PRO A 78 3.73 -22.75 -16.80
N LEU A 79 4.77 -21.96 -17.12
CA LEU A 79 5.66 -22.19 -18.27
C LEU A 79 7.11 -22.53 -17.90
N GLN A 80 7.41 -22.76 -16.61
CA GLN A 80 8.71 -23.27 -16.13
C GLN A 80 8.61 -24.71 -15.58
N ARG A 81 7.43 -25.35 -15.66
CA ARG A 81 7.27 -26.79 -15.44
C ARG A 81 7.19 -27.56 -16.76
N LYS A 82 8.25 -27.54 -17.56
CA LYS A 82 8.51 -28.57 -18.57
C LYS A 82 10.00 -28.79 -18.69
#